data_AF-A0A966MKZ5-F1
#
_entry.id   AF-A0A966MKZ5-F1
#
_cell.length_a   1.000
_cell.length_b   1.000
_cell.length_c   1.000
_cell.angle_alpha   90.00
_cell.angle_beta   90.00
_cell.angle_gamma   90.00
#
_symmetry.space_group_name_H-M   'P 1'
#
loop_
_entity.id
_entity.type
_entity.pdbx_description
1 polymer ?
#
loop_
_entity_poly.entity_id
_entity_poly.type
_entity_poly.pdbx_seq_one_letter_code
_entity_poly.pdbx_strand_id
1 'polypeptide(L)'
;MLWKEFLQLRRDRLTFALMTGLPAIQLVLFGYAIQTDVRRLPTVVLDESRTSESRALVQVLQNTDNFRIITGVNDRASAKRWIERGAARVALVIPPEYQRDIRGGHTGVAQLLIDAADPQSSGAAIAGAP
;
A
#
# COMPACT_ATOMS: atom_id res chain seq x y z
N MET A 1 1.76 -42.05 -30.17
CA MET A 1 0.46 -41.46 -30.55
C MET A 1 0.44 -39.95 -30.34
N LEU A 2 0.92 -39.45 -29.19
CA LEU A 2 1.08 -38.01 -28.88
C LEU A 2 1.74 -37.14 -29.98
N TRP A 3 2.76 -37.64 -30.68
CA TRP A 3 3.45 -36.88 -31.72
C TRP A 3 2.56 -36.56 -32.94
N LYS A 4 1.61 -37.44 -33.29
CA LYS A 4 0.70 -37.24 -34.43
C LYS A 4 -0.35 -36.17 -34.11
N GLU A 5 -0.90 -36.20 -32.90
CA GLU A 5 -1.86 -35.21 -32.40
C GLU A 5 -1.22 -33.84 -32.25
N PHE A 6 0.04 -33.75 -31.79
CA PHE A 6 0.76 -32.48 -31.70
C PHE A 6 1.00 -31.83 -33.07
N LEU A 7 1.30 -32.65 -34.09
CA LEU A 7 1.41 -32.18 -35.47
C LEU A 7 0.06 -31.73 -36.04
N GLN A 8 -1.03 -32.42 -35.68
CA GLN A 8 -2.39 -32.02 -36.06
C GLN A 8 -2.81 -30.72 -35.38
N LEU A 9 -2.45 -30.52 -34.10
CA LEU A 9 -2.69 -29.28 -33.36
C LEU A 9 -1.97 -28.07 -34.00
N ARG A 10 -0.71 -28.23 -34.45
CA ARG A 10 0.01 -27.14 -35.15
C ARG A 10 -0.62 -26.77 -36.49
N ARG A 11 -1.31 -27.69 -37.16
CA ARG A 11 -1.94 -27.45 -38.46
C ARG A 11 -3.27 -26.73 -38.33
N ASP A 12 -3.97 -26.95 -37.22
CA ASP A 12 -5.11 -26.14 -36.80
C ASP A 12 -4.64 -24.86 -36.11
N ARG A 13 -4.19 -23.91 -36.95
CA ARG A 13 -3.63 -22.62 -36.50
C ARG A 13 -4.59 -21.82 -35.64
N LEU A 14 -5.91 -21.97 -35.83
CA LEU A 14 -6.92 -21.25 -35.07
C LEU A 14 -7.05 -21.83 -33.66
N THR A 15 -7.13 -23.16 -33.54
CA THR A 15 -7.17 -23.84 -32.24
C THR A 15 -5.88 -23.61 -31.44
N PHE A 16 -4.71 -23.70 -32.09
CA PHE A 16 -3.42 -23.41 -31.45
C PHE A 16 -3.29 -21.95 -31.01
N ALA A 17 -3.74 -21.01 -31.85
CA ALA A 17 -3.75 -19.58 -31.51
C ALA A 17 -4.72 -19.26 -30.37
N LEU A 18 -5.87 -19.93 -30.28
CA LEU A 18 -6.79 -19.74 -29.18
C LEU A 18 -6.23 -20.32 -27.88
N MET A 19 -5.69 -21.54 -27.92
CA MET A 19 -5.11 -22.23 -26.76
C MET A 19 -3.90 -21.50 -26.17
N THR A 20 -3.10 -20.81 -27.00
CA THR A 20 -1.91 -20.07 -26.52
C THR A 20 -2.19 -18.58 -26.36
N GLY A 21 -2.95 -17.99 -27.29
CA GLY A 21 -3.25 -16.57 -27.33
C GLY A 21 -4.20 -16.13 -26.23
N LEU A 22 -5.25 -16.90 -25.92
CA LEU A 22 -6.18 -16.53 -24.85
C LEU A 22 -5.47 -16.48 -23.48
N PRO A 23 -4.67 -17.50 -23.07
CA PRO A 23 -3.87 -17.41 -21.85
C PRO A 23 -2.78 -16.33 -21.90
N ALA A 24 -2.14 -16.11 -23.04
CA ALA A 24 -1.14 -15.04 -23.18
C ALA A 24 -1.75 -13.66 -22.99
N ILE A 25 -2.92 -13.40 -23.57
CA ILE A 25 -3.67 -12.15 -23.36
C ILE A 25 -4.08 -12.04 -21.89
N GLN A 26 -4.54 -13.12 -21.26
CA GLN A 26 -4.84 -13.12 -19.82
C GLN A 26 -3.61 -12.76 -18.97
N LEU A 27 -2.43 -13.30 -19.28
CA LEU A 27 -1.18 -12.95 -18.58
C LEU A 27 -0.81 -11.48 -18.77
N VAL A 28 -0.98 -10.93 -19.98
CA VAL A 28 -0.73 -9.51 -20.25
C VAL A 28 -1.73 -8.62 -19.50
N LEU A 29 -3.02 -9.00 -19.52
CA LEU A 29 -4.07 -8.28 -18.81
C LEU A 29 -3.87 -8.33 -17.30
N PHE A 30 -3.51 -9.49 -16.73
CA PHE A 30 -3.16 -9.58 -15.32
C PHE A 30 -1.87 -8.83 -15.00
N GLY A 31 -0.84 -8.92 -15.85
CA GLY A 31 0.39 -8.14 -15.68
C GLY A 31 0.15 -6.63 -15.68
N TYR A 32 -0.77 -6.14 -16.52
CA TYR A 32 -1.19 -4.74 -16.55
C TYR A 32 -2.13 -4.37 -15.40
N ALA A 33 -3.05 -5.26 -15.01
CA ALA A 33 -3.95 -5.05 -13.88
C ALA A 33 -3.20 -5.07 -12.53
N ILE A 34 -2.08 -5.78 -12.44
CA ILE A 34 -1.15 -5.78 -11.29
C ILE A 34 -0.21 -4.54 -11.39
N GLN A 35 -0.70 -3.40 -11.87
CA GLN A 35 -0.04 -2.11 -11.63
C GLN A 35 -0.38 -1.66 -10.20
N THR A 36 0.19 -2.34 -9.22
CA THR A 36 0.09 -2.00 -7.80
C THR A 36 0.92 -0.75 -7.53
N ASP A 37 0.32 0.42 -7.68
CA ASP A 37 0.93 1.70 -7.29
C ASP A 37 0.85 1.85 -5.75
N VAL A 38 1.51 0.93 -5.03
CA VAL A 38 1.67 0.97 -3.57
C VAL A 38 2.74 1.96 -3.13
N ARG A 39 3.38 2.61 -4.09
CA ARG A 39 4.25 3.76 -3.86
C ARG A 39 3.35 4.99 -3.73
N ARG A 40 3.61 5.86 -2.75
CA ARG A 40 2.85 7.10 -2.50
C ARG A 40 1.42 6.91 -1.99
N LEU A 41 1.22 5.99 -1.06
CA LEU A 41 -0.06 5.83 -0.36
C LEU A 41 -0.53 7.16 0.24
N PRO A 42 -1.76 7.63 -0.07
CA PRO A 42 -2.41 8.76 0.56
C PRO A 42 -2.40 8.65 2.09
N THR A 43 -1.58 9.46 2.78
CA THR A 43 -1.41 9.39 4.23
C THR A 43 -1.81 10.69 4.90
N VAL A 44 -2.57 10.61 5.99
CA VAL A 44 -2.83 11.72 6.91
C VAL A 44 -2.08 11.54 8.22
N VAL A 45 -1.69 12.64 8.87
CA VAL A 45 -0.94 12.59 10.14
C VAL A 45 -1.73 13.26 11.25
N LEU A 46 -1.97 12.53 12.33
CA LEU A 46 -2.43 13.07 13.60
C LEU A 46 -1.24 13.14 14.56
N ASP A 47 -0.68 14.33 14.73
CA ASP A 47 0.40 14.56 15.70
C ASP A 47 -0.19 15.14 17.00
N GLU A 48 -0.47 14.26 17.97
CA GLU A 48 -0.95 14.64 19.30
C GLU A 48 0.22 15.08 20.21
N SER A 49 1.46 14.67 19.89
CA SER A 49 2.66 15.04 20.65
C SER A 49 3.14 16.46 20.35
N ARG A 50 3.11 16.88 19.07
CA ARG A 50 3.53 18.21 18.58
C ARG A 50 4.98 18.58 18.91
N THR A 51 5.86 17.59 19.00
CA THR A 51 7.24 17.74 19.46
C THR A 51 8.25 17.67 18.32
N SER A 52 9.52 17.96 18.60
CA SER A 52 10.60 17.79 17.62
C SER A 52 10.74 16.33 17.19
N GLU A 53 10.57 15.42 18.14
CA GLU A 53 10.69 13.98 17.99
C GLU A 53 9.55 13.43 17.11
N SER A 54 8.32 13.89 17.32
CA SER A 54 7.19 13.52 16.45
C SER A 54 7.37 14.04 15.02
N ARG A 55 7.85 15.29 14.85
CA ARG A 55 8.14 15.86 13.53
C ARG A 55 9.25 15.11 12.79
N ALA A 56 10.26 14.64 13.51
CA ALA A 56 11.33 13.84 12.93
C ALA A 56 10.79 12.51 12.37
N LEU A 57 9.91 11.82 13.11
CA LEU A 57 9.25 10.61 12.60
C LEU A 57 8.45 10.88 11.33
N VAL A 58 7.69 11.98 11.29
CA VAL A 58 6.93 12.38 10.11
C VAL A 58 7.85 12.65 8.91
N GLN A 59 8.99 13.30 9.12
CA GLN A 59 9.99 13.54 8.06
C GLN A 59 10.59 12.23 7.53
N VAL A 60 10.93 11.29 8.42
CA VAL A 60 11.41 9.96 8.00
C VAL A 60 10.37 9.27 7.14
N LEU A 61 9.10 9.32 7.54
CA LEU A 61 8.01 8.71 6.78
C LEU A 61 7.78 9.39 5.41
N GLN A 62 7.93 10.72 5.33
CA GLN A 62 7.84 11.47 4.07
C GLN A 62 8.98 11.11 3.10
N ASN A 63 10.15 10.75 3.61
CA ASN A 63 11.29 10.34 2.80
C ASN A 63 11.17 8.90 2.29
N THR A 64 10.19 8.13 2.79
CA THR A 64 9.90 6.77 2.31
C THR A 64 8.96 6.83 1.11
N ASP A 65 9.34 6.23 -0.02
CA ASP A 65 8.54 6.20 -1.27
C ASP A 65 7.14 5.56 -1.14
N ASN A 66 6.87 4.88 -0.03
CA ASN A 66 5.60 4.19 0.22
C ASN A 66 4.49 5.14 0.70
N PHE A 67 4.82 6.28 1.32
CA PHE A 67 3.82 7.17 1.91
C PHE A 67 3.87 8.57 1.29
N ARG A 68 2.69 9.12 0.99
CA ARG A 68 2.53 10.51 0.55
C ARG A 68 1.67 11.24 1.55
N ILE A 69 2.29 12.11 2.34
CA ILE A 69 1.58 12.88 3.35
C ILE A 69 0.78 14.00 2.67
N ILE A 70 -0.55 13.93 2.80
CA ILE A 70 -1.48 14.88 2.15
C ILE A 70 -1.76 16.05 3.09
N THR A 71 -2.06 15.77 4.35
CA THR A 71 -2.38 16.80 5.35
C THR A 71 -2.20 16.27 6.77
N GLY A 72 -2.00 17.21 7.70
CA GLY A 72 -2.21 16.98 9.12
C GLY A 72 -3.70 17.03 9.48
N VAL A 73 -4.10 16.25 10.48
CA VAL A 73 -5.45 16.27 11.08
C VAL A 73 -5.35 16.56 12.57
N ASN A 74 -6.40 17.14 13.13
CA ASN A 74 -6.39 17.63 14.52
C ASN A 74 -6.97 16.63 15.52
N ASP A 75 -7.70 15.62 15.05
CA ASP A 75 -8.38 14.64 15.90
C ASP A 75 -8.54 13.28 15.20
N ARG A 76 -8.74 12.23 16.01
CA ARG A 76 -8.90 10.85 15.54
C ARG A 76 -10.14 10.66 14.67
N ALA A 77 -11.24 11.39 14.93
CA ALA A 77 -12.44 11.28 14.11
C ALA A 77 -12.21 11.87 12.72
N SER A 78 -11.44 12.96 12.61
CA SER A 78 -10.98 13.50 11.33
C SER A 78 -10.15 12.46 10.59
N ALA A 79 -9.13 11.86 11.22
CA ALA A 79 -8.32 10.80 10.61
C ALA A 79 -9.19 9.67 10.03
N LYS A 80 -10.17 9.19 10.81
CA LYS A 80 -11.13 8.17 10.38
C LYS A 80 -11.99 8.62 9.19
N ARG A 81 -12.52 9.85 9.20
CA ARG A 81 -13.30 10.39 8.08
C ARG A 81 -12.50 10.49 6.79
N TRP A 82 -11.20 10.79 6.87
CA TRP A 82 -10.32 10.82 5.68
C TRP A 82 -10.17 9.43 5.06
N ILE A 83 -10.06 8.40 5.90
CA ILE A 83 -10.02 7.01 5.46
C ILE A 83 -11.37 6.59 4.88
N GLU A 84 -12.47 6.82 5.60
CA GLU A 84 -13.83 6.44 5.16
C GLU A 84 -14.26 7.09 3.84
N ARG A 85 -13.78 8.31 3.57
CA ARG A 85 -14.04 9.02 2.31
C ARG A 85 -13.14 8.57 1.16
N GLY A 86 -12.19 7.67 1.41
CA GLY A 86 -11.18 7.24 0.44
C GLY A 86 -10.15 8.31 0.07
N ALA A 87 -10.14 9.45 0.77
CA ALA A 87 -9.19 10.55 0.53
C ALA A 87 -7.80 10.26 1.12
N ALA A 88 -7.74 9.39 2.13
CA ALA A 88 -6.52 8.78 2.66
C ALA A 88 -6.69 7.26 2.70
N ARG A 89 -5.60 6.52 2.51
CA ARG A 89 -5.55 5.05 2.70
C ARG A 89 -4.90 4.68 4.03
N VAL A 90 -4.10 5.59 4.57
CA VAL A 90 -3.32 5.39 5.79
C VAL A 90 -3.46 6.63 6.68
N ALA A 91 -3.53 6.43 8.00
CA ALA A 91 -3.39 7.49 8.99
C ALA A 91 -2.29 7.13 9.99
N LEU A 92 -1.28 8.00 10.11
CA LEU A 92 -0.29 7.93 11.17
C LEU A 92 -0.81 8.70 12.39
N VAL A 93 -0.85 8.07 13.55
CA VAL A 93 -1.25 8.68 14.82
C VAL A 93 -0.08 8.62 15.78
N ILE A 94 0.41 9.79 16.19
CA ILE A 94 1.51 9.93 17.14
C ILE A 94 0.88 10.37 18.48
N PRO A 95 0.90 9.51 19.50
CA PRO A 95 0.26 9.79 20.78
C PRO A 95 1.04 10.88 21.56
N PRO A 96 0.39 11.60 22.50
CA PRO A 96 1.04 12.67 23.26
C PRO A 96 2.23 12.17 24.09
N GLU A 97 2.21 10.90 24.51
CA GLU A 97 3.27 10.24 25.29
C GLU A 97 4.56 9.99 24.49
N TYR A 98 4.52 10.09 23.16
CA TYR A 98 5.62 9.71 22.27
C TYR A 98 6.97 10.34 22.67
N GLN A 99 6.98 11.65 22.94
CA GLN A 99 8.18 12.35 23.37
C GLN A 99 8.68 11.86 24.75
N ARG A 100 7.75 11.62 25.67
CA ARG A 100 8.07 11.16 27.03
C ARG A 100 8.75 9.79 26.98
N ASP A 101 8.24 8.90 26.14
CA ASP A 101 8.78 7.56 25.98
C ASP A 101 10.19 7.61 25.37
N ILE A 102 10.37 8.35 24.26
CA ILE A 102 11.69 8.54 23.62
C ILE A 102 12.71 9.14 24.59
N ARG A 103 12.34 10.19 25.34
CA ARG A 103 13.24 10.84 26.29
C ARG A 103 13.51 10.01 27.53
N GLY A 104 12.58 9.12 27.89
CA GLY A 104 12.75 8.15 28.96
C GLY A 104 13.69 6.99 28.59
N GLY A 105 14.24 6.96 27.37
CA GLY A 105 15.03 5.85 26.85
C GLY A 105 14.19 4.65 26.40
N HIS A 106 12.87 4.81 26.32
CA HIS A 106 11.95 3.82 25.78
C HIS A 106 11.71 4.04 24.28
N THR A 107 11.24 3.00 23.60
CA THR A 107 10.82 3.12 22.20
C THR A 107 9.51 3.89 22.11
N GLY A 108 9.50 5.01 21.37
CA GLY A 108 8.27 5.76 21.10
C GLY A 108 7.34 4.96 20.18
N VAL A 109 6.11 4.72 20.64
CA VAL A 109 5.11 3.96 19.88
C VAL A 109 4.23 4.92 19.08
N ALA A 110 4.23 4.77 17.76
CA ALA A 110 3.27 5.43 16.87
C ALA A 110 2.31 4.39 16.27
N GLN A 111 1.07 4.78 16.02
CA GLN A 111 0.04 3.90 15.49
C GLN A 111 -0.21 4.19 14.01
N LEU A 112 -0.22 3.14 13.19
CA LEU A 112 -0.59 3.21 11.78
C LEU A 112 -2.00 2.60 11.59
N LEU A 113 -2.97 3.41 11.18
CA LEU A 113 -4.30 2.95 10.81
C LEU A 113 -4.36 2.82 9.29
N ILE A 114 -4.87 1.69 8.82
CA ILE A 114 -4.81 1.31 7.42
C ILE A 114 -6.22 0.89 6.98
N ASP A 115 -6.63 1.32 5.79
CA ASP A 115 -7.84 0.85 5.13
C ASP A 115 -7.70 -0.63 4.71
N ALA A 116 -8.32 -1.53 5.49
CA ALA A 116 -8.31 -2.96 5.21
C ALA A 116 -9.25 -3.39 4.07
N ALA A 117 -10.06 -2.49 3.51
CA ALA A 117 -10.93 -2.81 2.37
C ALA A 117 -10.12 -3.08 1.09
N ASP A 118 -8.88 -2.58 1.02
CA ASP A 118 -7.94 -2.84 -0.07
C ASP A 118 -6.73 -3.66 0.45
N PRO A 119 -6.69 -4.98 0.16
CA PRO A 119 -5.63 -5.88 0.61
C PRO A 119 -4.22 -5.48 0.14
N GLN A 120 -4.12 -4.85 -1.05
CA GLN A 120 -2.84 -4.45 -1.61
C GLN A 120 -2.28 -3.23 -0.87
N SER A 121 -3.14 -2.25 -0.58
CA SER A 121 -2.77 -1.07 0.23
C SER A 121 -2.34 -1.47 1.65
N SER A 122 -3.02 -2.47 2.22
CA SER A 122 -2.70 -2.98 3.55
C SER A 122 -1.36 -3.68 3.62
N GLY A 123 -1.06 -4.55 2.65
CA GLY A 123 0.22 -5.25 2.61
C GLY A 123 1.41 -4.30 2.49
N ALA A 124 1.30 -3.26 1.67
CA ALA A 124 2.39 -2.30 1.50
C ALA A 124 2.58 -1.36 2.68
N ALA A 125 1.51 -0.92 3.34
CA ALA A 125 1.62 -0.10 4.53
C ALA A 125 2.30 -0.85 5.69
N ILE A 126 2.02 -2.15 5.83
CA ILE A 126 2.69 -3.02 6.82
C ILE A 126 4.17 -3.23 6.44
N ALA A 127 4.48 -3.52 5.18
CA ALA A 127 5.85 -3.73 4.73
C ALA A 127 6.72 -2.46 4.75
N GLY A 128 6.09 -1.28 4.68
CA GLY A 128 6.76 0.02 4.69
C GLY A 128 6.84 0.67 6.06
N ALA A 129 6.21 0.10 7.10
CA ALA A 129 6.30 0.63 8.45
C ALA A 129 7.73 0.44 8.99
N PRO A 130 8.40 1.52 9.44
CA PRO A 130 9.74 1.44 10.03
C PRO A 130 9.74 0.79 11.42
#